data_AF-A0A0C3DCI6-F1
#
_entry.id   AF-A0A0C3DCI6-F1
#
_cell.length_a   1.000
_cell.length_b   1.000
_cell.length_c   1.000
_cell.angle_alpha   90.00
_cell.angle_beta   90.00
_cell.angle_gamma   90.00
#
_symmetry.space_group_name_H-M   'P 1'
#
loop_
_entity.id
_entity.type
_entity.pdbx_description
1 polymer ?
#
loop_
_entity_poly.entity_id
_entity_poly.type
_entity_poly.pdbx_seq_one_letter_code
_entity_poly.pdbx_strand_id
1 'polypeptide(L)'
;MPEGRAIVLSVEGNFHGRTLRVISMSTDHSHGGFGPTFHDKGKIRTIRYGAIEDLECALDLHGECDVVFLVEPVLRESPLSTLPAHLSDDLVSIVSSRTKYNVLLICNEIQTGLGRTDKVLCCKHDQIRPNIVLLGKALSAGVYLVSVVVADRNVMYCICPGEHVVLMVATPSDVLWP
;
A
#
# COMPACT_ATOMS: atom_id res chain seq x y z
N MET A 1 11.51 11.96 12.27
CA MET A 1 12.47 11.22 11.41
C MET A 1 13.46 12.22 10.84
N PRO A 2 14.75 11.87 10.68
CA PRO A 2 15.70 12.69 9.94
C PRO A 2 15.32 12.76 8.45
N GLU A 3 15.57 13.90 7.82
CA GLU A 3 15.23 14.13 6.41
C GLU A 3 15.93 13.12 5.47
N GLY A 4 15.22 12.68 4.43
CA GLY A 4 15.77 11.79 3.40
C GLY A 4 15.93 10.31 3.77
N ARG A 5 15.44 9.87 4.94
CA ARG A 5 15.59 8.47 5.41
C ARG A 5 14.35 7.58 5.22
N ALA A 6 13.29 8.09 4.61
CA ALA A 6 12.07 7.31 4.38
C ALA A 6 12.16 6.54 3.05
N ILE A 7 11.92 5.23 3.12
CA ILE A 7 11.94 4.35 1.95
C ILE A 7 10.54 3.77 1.76
N VAL A 8 10.05 3.78 0.51
CA VAL A 8 8.78 3.14 0.16
C VAL A 8 9.09 1.92 -0.70
N LEU A 9 8.71 0.75 -0.22
CA LEU A 9 8.86 -0.54 -0.88
C LEU A 9 7.51 -1.02 -1.40
N SER A 10 7.55 -1.72 -2.54
CA SER A 10 6.39 -2.40 -3.13
C SER A 10 6.85 -3.68 -3.84
N VAL A 11 5.90 -4.44 -4.33
CA VAL A 11 6.10 -5.77 -4.93
C VAL A 11 6.11 -5.69 -6.45
N GLU A 12 6.79 -6.63 -7.10
CA GLU A 12 6.67 -6.84 -8.54
C GLU A 12 5.21 -7.14 -8.93
N GLY A 13 4.77 -6.56 -10.04
CA GLY A 13 3.41 -6.70 -10.57
C GLY A 13 2.37 -5.79 -9.91
N ASN A 14 2.79 -4.85 -9.04
CA ASN A 14 1.87 -3.94 -8.36
C ASN A 14 1.17 -2.97 -9.32
N PHE A 15 0.03 -2.45 -8.86
CA PHE A 15 -0.67 -1.34 -9.49
C PHE A 15 -1.34 -0.44 -8.47
N HIS A 16 -0.65 0.65 -8.13
CA HIS A 16 -1.17 1.61 -7.16
C HIS A 16 -1.69 2.90 -7.79
N GLY A 17 -1.59 3.04 -9.12
CA GLY A 17 -2.01 4.21 -9.88
C GLY A 17 -0.95 4.65 -10.88
N ARG A 18 -1.22 5.76 -11.59
CA ARG A 18 -0.37 6.26 -12.69
C ARG A 18 0.20 7.67 -12.47
N THR A 19 0.03 8.24 -11.27
CA THR A 19 0.66 9.51 -10.92
C THR A 19 2.18 9.37 -10.83
N LEU A 20 2.93 10.44 -11.09
CA LEU A 20 4.39 10.42 -11.29
C LEU A 20 5.19 9.60 -10.24
N ARG A 21 4.91 9.77 -8.96
CA ARG A 21 5.60 9.04 -7.86
C ARG A 21 5.06 7.63 -7.61
N VAL A 22 3.85 7.34 -8.08
CA VAL A 22 3.24 6.01 -7.93
C VAL A 22 3.65 5.12 -9.08
N ILE A 23 3.68 5.65 -10.31
CA ILE A 23 4.11 4.92 -11.49
C ILE A 23 5.61 4.61 -11.45
N SER A 24 6.42 5.36 -10.70
CA SER A 24 7.81 4.97 -10.46
C SER A 24 7.92 3.67 -9.67
N MET A 25 6.93 3.33 -8.84
CA MET A 25 6.95 2.09 -8.06
C MET A 25 6.39 0.89 -8.81
N SER A 26 5.89 1.02 -10.03
CA SER A 26 5.31 -0.14 -10.72
C SER A 26 6.40 -0.89 -11.52
N THR A 27 6.10 -2.11 -11.98
CA THR A 27 7.02 -2.94 -12.78
C THR A 27 6.47 -3.43 -14.13
N ASP A 28 5.26 -3.00 -14.50
CA ASP A 28 4.72 -3.04 -15.87
C ASP A 28 5.50 -2.19 -16.91
N HIS A 29 5.03 -2.17 -18.15
CA HIS A 29 5.69 -1.51 -19.28
C HIS A 29 5.54 0.03 -19.27
N SER A 30 4.83 0.59 -18.30
CA SER A 30 4.47 2.01 -18.21
C SER A 30 5.48 2.83 -17.38
N HIS A 31 6.61 2.25 -16.94
CA HIS A 31 7.55 2.93 -16.04
C HIS A 31 8.73 3.52 -16.78
N GLY A 32 8.98 4.81 -16.54
CA GLY A 32 10.17 5.51 -17.04
C GLY A 32 11.47 5.17 -16.30
N GLY A 33 11.64 3.94 -15.77
CA GLY A 33 12.91 3.45 -15.20
C GLY A 33 13.17 3.71 -13.71
N PHE A 34 12.16 4.10 -12.92
CA PHE A 34 12.31 4.45 -11.50
C PHE A 34 11.83 3.38 -10.51
N GLY A 35 11.73 2.11 -10.97
CA GLY A 35 11.06 0.96 -10.32
C GLY A 35 11.24 0.82 -8.79
N PRO A 36 10.39 0.03 -8.10
CA PRO A 36 10.39 -0.15 -6.65
C PRO A 36 11.55 -1.08 -6.22
N THR A 37 12.76 -0.66 -6.54
CA THR A 37 13.95 -1.51 -6.48
C THR A 37 14.85 -1.12 -5.33
N PHE A 38 15.49 -2.12 -4.75
CA PHE A 38 16.51 -1.95 -3.72
C PHE A 38 17.83 -2.54 -4.20
N HIS A 39 18.94 -2.04 -3.66
CA HIS A 39 20.28 -2.48 -4.04
C HIS A 39 20.79 -3.51 -3.03
N ASP A 40 20.89 -4.77 -3.45
CA ASP A 40 21.46 -5.86 -2.67
C ASP A 40 22.79 -6.28 -3.29
N LYS A 41 23.90 -6.07 -2.57
CA LYS A 41 25.26 -6.45 -3.01
C LYS A 41 25.61 -5.97 -4.44
N GLY A 42 25.18 -4.76 -4.79
CA GLY A 42 25.43 -4.14 -6.11
C GLY A 42 24.49 -4.62 -7.22
N LYS A 43 23.46 -5.41 -6.92
CA LYS A 43 22.40 -5.80 -7.85
C LYS A 43 21.10 -5.08 -7.50
N ILE A 44 20.42 -4.58 -8.54
CA ILE A 44 19.07 -4.04 -8.43
C ILE A 44 18.12 -5.23 -8.29
N ARG A 45 17.33 -5.26 -7.20
CA ARG A 45 16.33 -6.28 -6.92
C ARG A 45 14.97 -5.64 -6.67
N THR A 46 13.93 -6.42 -6.90
CA THR A 46 12.53 -6.07 -6.60
C THR A 46 11.98 -7.13 -5.65
N ILE A 47 11.03 -6.76 -4.80
CA ILE A 47 10.37 -7.72 -3.91
C ILE A 47 9.37 -8.53 -4.75
N ARG A 48 9.57 -9.84 -4.87
CA ARG A 48 8.58 -10.68 -5.57
C ARG A 48 7.33 -10.82 -4.72
N TYR A 49 6.16 -10.85 -5.36
CA TYR A 49 4.91 -11.05 -4.64
C TYR A 49 4.89 -12.38 -3.90
N GLY A 50 4.59 -12.33 -2.60
CA GLY A 50 4.57 -13.51 -1.72
C GLY A 50 5.94 -14.06 -1.33
N ALA A 51 7.05 -13.51 -1.84
CA ALA A 51 8.41 -13.92 -1.47
C ALA A 51 8.89 -13.09 -0.29
N ILE A 52 8.73 -13.64 0.91
CA ILE A 52 9.00 -12.89 2.13
C ILE A 52 10.49 -12.61 2.35
N GLU A 53 11.34 -13.50 1.87
CA GLU A 53 12.78 -13.41 2.02
C GLU A 53 13.33 -12.17 1.30
N ASP A 54 12.65 -11.73 0.23
CA ASP A 54 13.00 -10.49 -0.47
C ASP A 54 12.64 -9.26 0.38
N LEU A 55 11.53 -9.29 1.11
CA LEU A 55 11.13 -8.23 2.04
C LEU A 55 12.08 -8.19 3.24
N GLU A 56 12.40 -9.32 3.86
CA GLU A 56 13.38 -9.37 4.96
C GLU A 56 14.74 -8.84 4.53
N CYS A 57 15.21 -9.26 3.35
CA CYS A 57 16.47 -8.77 2.80
C CYS A 57 16.45 -7.24 2.60
N ALA A 58 15.36 -6.69 2.06
CA ALA A 58 15.20 -5.24 1.90
C ALA A 58 15.16 -4.52 3.26
N LEU A 59 14.48 -5.08 4.25
CA LEU A 59 14.39 -4.52 5.60
C LEU A 59 15.74 -4.57 6.34
N ASP A 60 16.52 -5.64 6.19
CA ASP A 60 17.85 -5.76 6.78
C ASP A 60 18.84 -4.77 6.16
N LEU A 61 18.77 -4.57 4.84
CA LEU A 61 19.60 -3.59 4.13
C LEU A 61 19.27 -2.14 4.52
N HIS A 62 18.04 -1.90 4.95
CA HIS A 62 17.51 -0.59 5.28
C HIS A 62 17.14 -0.46 6.77
N GLY A 63 17.71 -1.29 7.66
CA GLY A 63 17.29 -1.40 9.05
C GLY A 63 17.41 -0.12 9.89
N GLU A 64 18.21 0.85 9.45
CA GLU A 64 18.34 2.18 10.06
C GLU A 64 17.36 3.23 9.49
N CYS A 65 16.64 2.87 8.42
CA CYS A 65 15.67 3.70 7.72
C CYS A 65 14.25 3.34 8.14
N ASP A 66 13.36 4.31 8.00
CA ASP A 66 11.94 4.09 8.21
C ASP A 66 11.31 3.59 6.90
N VAL A 67 10.74 2.39 6.96
CA VAL A 67 10.25 1.70 5.75
C VAL A 67 8.73 1.73 5.71
N VAL A 68 8.18 2.12 4.57
CA VAL A 68 6.77 1.98 4.23
C VAL A 68 6.65 0.84 3.23
N PHE A 69 5.85 -0.17 3.54
CA PHE A 69 5.56 -1.26 2.60
C PHE A 69 4.15 -1.11 2.06
N LEU A 70 4.02 -0.91 0.75
CA LEU A 70 2.76 -0.73 0.04
C LEU A 70 2.48 -1.95 -0.84
N VAL A 71 1.37 -2.64 -0.55
CA VAL A 71 1.03 -3.91 -1.20
C VAL A 71 -0.47 -4.03 -1.46
N GLU A 72 -0.85 -4.69 -2.55
CA GLU A 72 -2.22 -5.16 -2.79
C GLU A 72 -2.41 -6.55 -2.15
N PRO A 73 -3.51 -6.82 -1.43
CA PRO A 73 -3.78 -8.17 -0.91
C PRO A 73 -3.93 -9.24 -1.99
N VAL A 74 -4.35 -8.83 -3.18
CA VAL A 74 -4.40 -9.68 -4.38
C VAL A 74 -3.92 -8.84 -5.55
N LEU A 75 -2.86 -9.27 -6.24
CA LEU A 75 -2.43 -8.57 -7.46
C LEU A 75 -3.49 -8.71 -8.55
N ARG A 76 -3.76 -7.61 -9.25
CA ARG A 76 -4.71 -7.52 -10.35
C ARG A 76 -4.47 -8.56 -11.46
N GLU A 77 -3.22 -8.84 -11.79
CA GLU A 77 -2.80 -9.78 -12.85
C GLU A 77 -2.43 -11.16 -12.30
N SER A 78 -2.63 -11.41 -11.00
CA SER A 78 -2.37 -12.73 -10.43
C SER A 78 -3.32 -13.78 -11.05
N PRO A 79 -2.83 -14.97 -11.41
CA PRO A 79 -3.70 -16.10 -11.76
C PRO A 79 -4.66 -16.48 -10.61
N LEU A 80 -4.38 -16.02 -9.38
CA LEU A 80 -5.23 -16.15 -8.20
C LEU A 80 -6.26 -15.01 -8.04
N SER A 81 -6.43 -14.13 -9.05
CA SER A 81 -7.41 -13.02 -9.04
C SER A 81 -8.87 -13.47 -8.78
N THR A 82 -9.15 -14.77 -8.88
CA THR A 82 -10.46 -15.41 -8.67
C THR A 82 -10.60 -16.24 -7.39
N LEU A 83 -9.55 -16.36 -6.56
CA LEU A 83 -9.57 -17.11 -5.29
C LEU A 83 -9.25 -16.15 -4.13
N PRO A 84 -9.57 -16.46 -2.86
CA PRO A 84 -9.09 -15.64 -1.76
C PRO A 84 -7.56 -15.71 -1.78
N ALA A 85 -6.93 -14.70 -2.37
CA ALA A 85 -5.49 -14.63 -2.41
C ALA A 85 -5.05 -14.24 -1.01
N HIS A 86 -4.45 -15.21 -0.35
CA HIS A 86 -3.84 -15.04 0.95
C HIS A 86 -2.53 -14.28 0.75
N LEU A 87 -2.36 -13.14 1.40
CA LEU A 87 -1.03 -12.69 1.77
C LEU A 87 -0.47 -13.82 2.64
N SER A 88 0.69 -14.37 2.26
CA SER A 88 1.25 -15.55 2.94
C SER A 88 1.27 -15.36 4.45
N ASP A 89 1.09 -16.44 5.22
CA ASP A 89 1.21 -16.44 6.69
C ASP A 89 2.51 -15.77 7.16
N ASP A 90 3.55 -15.85 6.33
CA ASP A 90 4.81 -15.20 6.54
C ASP A 90 4.68 -13.66 6.56
N LEU A 91 3.92 -13.04 5.64
CA LEU A 91 3.73 -11.58 5.64
C LEU A 91 3.01 -11.10 6.90
N VAL A 92 2.09 -11.91 7.43
CA VAL A 92 1.49 -11.70 8.75
C VAL A 92 2.57 -11.65 9.82
N SER A 93 3.54 -12.58 9.77
CA SER A 93 4.62 -12.68 10.75
C SER A 93 5.54 -11.46 10.75
N ILE A 94 5.95 -10.94 9.58
CA ILE A 94 6.79 -9.73 9.49
C ILE A 94 6.05 -8.50 9.96
N VAL A 95 4.82 -8.33 9.49
CA VAL A 95 3.99 -7.16 9.86
C VAL A 95 3.64 -7.19 11.35
N SER A 96 3.54 -8.38 11.94
CA SER A 96 3.33 -8.58 13.39
C SER A 96 4.62 -8.41 14.19
N SER A 97 5.77 -8.73 13.61
CA SER A 97 7.12 -8.54 14.18
C SER A 97 7.59 -7.07 14.10
N ARG A 98 6.68 -6.11 14.37
CA ARG A 98 6.97 -4.67 14.45
C ARG A 98 8.06 -4.32 15.47
N THR A 99 8.42 -5.25 16.34
CA THR A 99 9.50 -5.11 17.31
C THR A 99 10.89 -5.17 16.69
N LYS A 100 11.06 -5.82 15.53
CA LYS A 100 12.38 -5.95 14.88
C LYS A 100 12.64 -4.83 13.86
N TYR A 101 11.60 -4.39 13.14
CA TYR A 101 11.72 -3.36 12.11
C TYR A 101 10.62 -2.29 12.26
N ASN A 102 10.97 -1.02 12.09
CA ASN A 102 10.00 0.07 12.08
C ASN A 102 9.33 0.18 10.70
N VAL A 103 8.39 -0.73 10.42
CA VAL A 103 7.69 -0.82 9.13
C VAL A 103 6.25 -0.35 9.24
N LEU A 104 5.86 0.58 8.37
CA LEU A 104 4.47 1.00 8.19
C LEU A 104 3.86 0.23 7.02
N LEU A 105 2.83 -0.58 7.31
CA LEU A 105 2.12 -1.34 6.27
C LEU A 105 0.96 -0.52 5.69
N ILE A 106 0.94 -0.38 4.36
CA ILE A 106 -0.18 0.14 3.59
C ILE A 106 -0.77 -0.98 2.74
N CYS A 107 -2.05 -1.31 2.99
CA CYS A 107 -2.80 -2.23 2.14
C CYS A 107 -3.63 -1.44 1.12
N ASN A 108 -3.35 -1.65 -0.16
CA ASN A 108 -4.16 -1.12 -1.25
C ASN A 108 -5.34 -2.05 -1.52
N GLU A 109 -6.50 -1.68 -0.99
CA GLU A 109 -7.75 -2.44 -1.07
C GLU A 109 -8.75 -1.81 -2.04
N ILE A 110 -8.28 -0.94 -2.95
CA ILE A 110 -9.12 -0.26 -3.93
C ILE A 110 -9.86 -1.27 -4.81
N GLN A 111 -9.24 -2.42 -5.13
CA GLN A 111 -9.86 -3.48 -5.94
C GLN A 111 -10.46 -4.62 -5.12
N THR A 112 -9.83 -4.98 -4.01
CA THR A 112 -10.11 -6.21 -3.25
C THR A 112 -11.03 -6.00 -2.06
N GLY A 113 -11.17 -4.76 -1.60
CA GLY A 113 -12.00 -4.41 -0.45
C GLY A 113 -13.49 -4.35 -0.79
N LEU A 114 -14.25 -3.87 0.19
CA LEU A 114 -15.70 -3.63 0.11
C LEU A 114 -16.52 -4.87 -0.27
N GLY A 115 -16.13 -6.04 0.24
CA GLY A 115 -16.88 -7.28 0.04
C GLY A 115 -16.57 -8.02 -1.26
N ARG A 116 -15.65 -7.52 -2.11
CA ARG A 116 -15.28 -8.18 -3.37
C ARG A 116 -14.70 -9.59 -3.19
N THR A 117 -14.12 -9.86 -2.03
CA THR A 117 -13.48 -11.11 -1.65
C THR A 117 -14.22 -11.82 -0.50
N ASP A 118 -15.53 -11.57 -0.33
CA ASP A 118 -16.37 -12.08 0.78
C ASP A 118 -16.05 -11.51 2.17
N LYS A 119 -15.03 -10.64 2.29
CA LYS A 119 -14.78 -9.81 3.49
C LYS A 119 -14.81 -8.33 3.13
N VAL A 120 -15.19 -7.50 4.10
CA VAL A 120 -15.18 -6.03 3.96
C VAL A 120 -13.78 -5.51 3.58
N LEU A 121 -12.74 -6.13 4.14
CA LEU A 121 -11.34 -5.91 3.77
C LEU A 121 -10.72 -7.28 3.52
N CYS A 122 -10.04 -7.45 2.40
CA CYS A 122 -9.38 -8.67 1.99
C CYS A 122 -8.27 -9.07 2.98
N CYS A 123 -7.52 -8.10 3.52
CA CYS A 123 -6.48 -8.35 4.53
C CYS A 123 -7.00 -9.08 5.79
N LYS A 124 -8.31 -9.07 6.04
CA LYS A 124 -8.93 -9.83 7.14
C LYS A 124 -8.97 -11.34 6.89
N HIS A 125 -8.74 -11.82 5.68
CA HIS A 125 -8.56 -13.26 5.43
C HIS A 125 -7.33 -13.77 6.16
N ASP A 126 -6.26 -12.98 6.16
CA ASP A 126 -4.96 -13.36 6.72
C ASP A 126 -4.72 -12.75 8.11
N GLN A 127 -5.78 -12.19 8.73
CA GLN A 127 -5.73 -11.54 10.04
C GLN A 127 -4.70 -10.40 10.15
N ILE A 128 -4.37 -9.77 9.01
CA ILE A 128 -3.41 -8.67 8.95
C ILE A 128 -4.09 -7.36 9.39
N ARG A 129 -3.41 -6.61 10.25
CA ARG A 129 -3.81 -5.25 10.65
C ARG A 129 -2.87 -4.21 10.03
N PRO A 130 -3.19 -3.68 8.83
CA PRO A 130 -2.40 -2.61 8.23
C PRO A 130 -2.49 -1.30 9.02
N ASN A 131 -1.47 -0.45 8.89
CA ASN A 131 -1.47 0.89 9.46
C ASN A 131 -2.30 1.85 8.62
N ILE A 132 -2.31 1.65 7.31
CA ILE A 132 -3.08 2.44 6.35
C ILE A 132 -3.81 1.49 5.39
N VAL A 133 -5.06 1.79 5.08
CA VAL A 133 -5.88 1.10 4.07
C VAL A 133 -6.32 2.11 3.03
N LEU A 134 -6.15 1.78 1.76
CA LEU A 134 -6.64 2.57 0.63
C LEU A 134 -7.92 1.95 0.08
N LEU A 135 -8.98 2.76 -0.04
CA LEU A 135 -10.28 2.36 -0.57
C LEU A 135 -10.72 3.28 -1.70
N GLY A 136 -11.53 2.77 -2.62
CA GLY A 136 -12.03 3.50 -3.78
C GLY A 136 -12.94 2.60 -4.63
N LYS A 137 -12.95 2.81 -5.96
CA LYS A 137 -13.74 2.03 -6.94
C LYS A 137 -15.18 1.77 -6.47
N ALA A 138 -15.45 0.57 -5.94
CA ALA A 138 -16.78 0.15 -5.47
C ALA A 138 -17.33 1.02 -4.33
N LEU A 139 -16.49 1.85 -3.69
CA LEU A 139 -16.88 2.72 -2.58
C LEU A 139 -18.06 3.63 -2.90
N SER A 140 -18.14 4.13 -4.13
CA SER A 140 -19.23 4.99 -4.57
C SER A 140 -20.36 4.25 -5.27
N ALA A 141 -20.30 2.91 -5.35
CA ALA A 141 -21.16 2.11 -6.22
C ALA A 141 -21.17 2.60 -7.69
N GLY A 142 -20.12 3.29 -8.14
CA GLY A 142 -20.02 3.87 -9.48
C GLY A 142 -20.76 5.21 -9.66
N VAL A 143 -21.31 5.79 -8.60
CA VAL A 143 -22.10 7.04 -8.66
C VAL A 143 -21.20 8.28 -8.56
N TYR A 144 -20.15 8.21 -7.76
CA TYR A 144 -19.22 9.32 -7.49
C TYR A 144 -17.76 8.90 -7.66
N LEU A 145 -16.87 9.84 -7.93
CA LEU A 145 -15.44 9.60 -7.91
C LEU A 145 -14.91 9.87 -6.51
N VAL A 146 -14.83 8.83 -5.68
CA VAL A 146 -14.37 8.95 -4.29
C VAL A 146 -13.36 7.86 -3.96
N SER A 147 -12.32 8.26 -3.24
CA SER A 147 -11.37 7.36 -2.59
C SER A 147 -11.22 7.79 -1.13
N VAL A 148 -10.83 6.85 -0.28
CA VAL A 148 -10.64 7.08 1.15
C VAL A 148 -9.33 6.44 1.57
N VAL A 149 -8.57 7.19 2.36
CA VAL A 149 -7.39 6.71 3.07
C VAL A 149 -7.77 6.58 4.54
N VAL A 150 -7.77 5.36 5.06
CA VAL A 150 -8.01 5.10 6.48
C VAL A 150 -6.67 4.77 7.12
N ALA A 151 -6.33 5.42 8.23
CA ALA A 151 -5.06 5.19 8.90
C ALA A 151 -5.21 5.14 10.42
N ASP A 152 -4.23 4.52 11.08
CA ASP A 152 -4.06 4.62 12.53
C ASP A 152 -3.98 6.09 12.96
N ARG A 153 -4.55 6.41 14.11
CA ARG A 153 -4.67 7.79 14.63
C ARG A 153 -3.31 8.53 14.66
N ASN A 154 -2.27 7.87 15.15
CA ASN A 154 -0.92 8.43 15.24
C ASN A 154 -0.28 8.68 13.87
N VAL A 155 -0.67 7.91 12.84
CA VAL A 155 -0.22 8.12 11.45
C VAL A 155 -0.99 9.28 10.82
N MET A 156 -2.32 9.31 11.01
CA MET A 156 -3.18 10.34 10.43
C MET A 156 -2.86 11.74 10.99
N TYR A 157 -2.53 11.86 12.28
CA TYR A 157 -2.19 13.14 12.91
C TYR A 157 -0.82 13.69 12.53
N CYS A 158 -0.01 12.97 11.74
CA CYS A 158 1.20 13.53 11.14
C CYS A 158 0.88 14.55 10.04
N ILE A 159 -0.33 14.54 9.48
CA ILE A 159 -0.79 15.50 8.47
C ILE A 159 -1.45 16.68 9.21
N CYS A 160 -0.78 17.83 9.20
CA CYS A 160 -1.28 19.04 9.85
C CYS A 160 -2.28 19.79 8.94
N PRO A 161 -3.14 20.66 9.52
CA PRO A 161 -4.06 21.47 8.73
C PRO A 161 -3.34 22.28 7.64
N GLY A 162 -3.78 22.12 6.39
CA GLY A 162 -3.22 22.81 5.22
C GLY A 162 -2.11 22.06 4.47
N GLU A 163 -1.60 20.94 4.99
CA GLU A 163 -0.50 20.19 4.35
C GLU A 163 -0.96 19.24 3.23
N HIS A 164 -2.19 18.76 3.31
CA HIS A 164 -2.76 17.85 2.31
C HIS A 164 -4.21 18.22 2.03
N VAL A 165 -4.47 18.75 0.84
CA VAL A 165 -5.79 19.22 0.41
C VAL A 165 -6.07 18.73 -1.00
N VAL A 166 -7.32 18.34 -1.25
CA VAL A 166 -7.85 18.10 -2.59
C VAL A 166 -9.06 19.02 -2.79
N LEU A 167 -9.20 19.58 -3.99
CA LEU A 167 -10.27 20.55 -4.29
C LEU A 167 -11.66 19.89 -4.22
N MET A 168 -11.78 18.67 -4.74
CA MET A 168 -12.99 17.85 -4.64
C MET A 168 -12.80 16.82 -3.53
N VAL A 169 -13.18 17.19 -2.31
CA VAL A 169 -13.51 16.21 -1.26
C VAL A 169 -14.97 15.82 -1.45
N ALA A 170 -15.42 14.69 -0.91
CA ALA A 170 -16.85 14.34 -0.85
C ALA A 170 -17.64 15.39 -0.05
N THR A 171 -17.85 16.57 -0.64
CA THR A 171 -18.71 17.62 -0.12
C THR A 171 -20.13 17.14 -0.36
N PRO A 172 -20.97 17.06 0.69
CA PRO A 172 -22.38 16.80 0.48
C PRO A 172 -22.90 17.85 -0.51
N SER A 173 -23.78 17.45 -1.43
CA SER A 173 -24.45 18.37 -2.36
C SER A 173 -25.18 19.52 -1.64
N ASP A 174 -25.42 19.37 -0.35
CA ASP A 174 -26.26 20.24 0.46
C ASP A 174 -25.47 21.13 1.45
N VAL A 175 -24.13 21.08 1.44
CA VAL A 175 -23.31 22.01 2.25
C VAL A 175 -23.07 23.29 1.45
N LEU A 176 -24.07 24.17 1.47
CA LEU A 176 -23.84 25.59 1.25
C LEU A 176 -22.97 26.09 2.40
N TRP A 177 -21.78 26.58 2.07
CA TRP A 177 -20.94 27.30 3.03
C TRP A 177 -21.72 28.53 3.54
N PRO A 178 -21.81 28.77 4.86
CA PRO A 178 -22.43 29.99 5.38
C PRO A 178 -21.66 31.25 4.98
#